data_AF-A0A1G8S2I0-F1
#
_entry.id   AF-A0A1G8S2I0-F1
#
_cell.length_a   1.000
_cell.length_b   1.000
_cell.length_c   1.000
_cell.angle_alpha   90.00
_cell.angle_beta   90.00
_cell.angle_gamma   90.00
#
_symmetry.space_group_name_H-M   'P 1'
#
loop_
_entity.id
_entity.type
_entity.pdbx_description
1 polymer ?
#
loop_
_entity_poly.entity_id
_entity_poly.type
_entity_poly.pdbx_seq_one_letter_code
_entity_poly.pdbx_strand_id
1 'polypeptide(L)'
;MNFYSAKEGDNDYIMVDDYDCGIYDVWSEIPIILLENDRLLCKRDEKYGVVNAEGWTVIPFVYDRFDNREEFENDRYSVLLDNRWGVIDASGRELFRIKYSNPIPILKFPKIVSNDMICRGTILVEDADTHRQGLVNFNGQEVIPTIYSKIERSGNWDYVFVNLGAIEEPEPNCTWNGIWGCYNWQGKEVIPVKYHAIHYINGYFIAGDDEYKHLGNDWKDKYYGIMRISS
;
A
#
# COMPACT_ATOMS: atom_id res chain seq x y z
N MET A 1 30.40 -24.36 9.45
CA MET A 1 30.53 -23.66 10.74
C MET A 1 29.23 -23.92 11.45
N ASN A 2 29.26 -24.57 12.62
CA ASN A 2 28.03 -24.94 13.34
C ASN A 2 27.79 -23.83 14.36
N PHE A 3 26.63 -23.19 14.30
CA PHE A 3 26.25 -22.16 15.25
C PHE A 3 25.19 -22.75 16.17
N TYR A 4 25.39 -22.62 17.49
CA TYR A 4 24.47 -23.14 18.50
C TYR A 4 23.72 -21.99 19.17
N SER A 5 22.39 -21.97 19.08
CA SER A 5 21.58 -21.01 19.84
C SER A 5 21.38 -21.49 21.27
N ALA A 6 21.72 -20.68 22.26
CA ALA A 6 21.36 -20.90 23.65
C ALA A 6 20.56 -19.69 24.17
N LYS A 7 19.54 -19.96 24.99
CA LYS A 7 18.81 -18.91 25.68
C LYS A 7 19.67 -18.38 26.83
N GLU A 8 19.97 -17.08 26.83
CA GLU A 8 20.63 -16.39 27.95
C GLU A 8 19.58 -15.59 28.72
N GLY A 9 19.33 -15.95 29.97
CA GLY A 9 18.31 -15.27 30.79
C GLY A 9 16.88 -15.49 30.29
N ASP A 10 15.99 -14.52 30.53
CA ASP A 10 14.56 -14.66 30.25
C ASP A 10 14.19 -14.29 28.80
N ASN A 11 14.95 -13.40 28.15
CA ASN A 11 14.58 -12.79 26.87
C ASN A 11 15.65 -12.85 25.76
N ASP A 12 16.92 -13.11 26.10
CA ASP A 12 18.02 -13.00 25.14
C ASP A 12 18.41 -14.37 24.57
N TYR A 13 18.83 -14.38 23.30
CA TYR A 13 19.32 -15.58 22.62
C TYR A 13 20.71 -15.31 22.05
N ILE A 14 21.68 -16.10 22.52
CA ILE A 14 23.07 -16.05 22.09
C ILE A 14 23.35 -17.17 21.10
N MET A 15 24.14 -16.89 20.06
CA MET A 15 24.75 -17.93 19.21
C MET A 15 26.20 -18.11 19.65
N VAL A 16 26.60 -19.35 19.94
CA VAL A 16 27.99 -19.69 20.25
C VAL A 16 28.65 -20.24 18.99
N ASP A 17 29.77 -19.62 18.58
CA ASP A 17 30.69 -20.17 17.58
C ASP A 17 31.56 -21.26 18.23
N ASP A 18 31.72 -22.38 17.53
CA ASP A 18 32.45 -23.58 17.96
C ASP A 18 33.92 -23.32 18.32
N TYR A 19 34.50 -22.19 17.88
CA TYR A 19 35.93 -21.87 18.07
C TYR A 19 36.26 -21.05 19.32
N ASP A 20 35.32 -20.27 19.87
CA ASP A 20 35.64 -19.38 20.98
C ASP A 20 34.42 -19.14 21.89
N CYS A 21 34.19 -20.08 22.81
CA CYS A 21 33.12 -19.99 23.80
C CYS A 21 33.27 -18.81 24.79
N GLY A 22 34.29 -17.95 24.63
CA GLY A 22 34.48 -16.71 25.39
C GLY A 22 34.01 -15.43 24.67
N ILE A 23 33.57 -15.54 23.41
CA ILE A 23 33.04 -14.42 22.61
C ILE A 23 31.64 -14.80 22.14
N TYR A 24 30.63 -14.43 22.91
CA TYR A 24 29.22 -14.56 22.54
C TYR A 24 28.71 -13.19 22.10
N ASP A 25 28.24 -13.11 20.86
CA ASP A 25 27.56 -11.93 20.33
C ASP A 25 26.05 -12.10 20.57
N VAL A 26 25.39 -11.06 21.09
CA VAL A 26 23.93 -11.09 21.29
C VAL A 26 23.29 -10.98 19.92
N TRP A 27 22.75 -12.10 19.47
CA TRP A 27 22.28 -12.25 18.10
C TRP A 27 20.83 -11.78 17.93
N SER A 28 20.03 -11.89 18.99
CA SER A 28 18.67 -11.37 19.02
C SER A 28 18.25 -10.97 20.43
N GLU A 29 17.75 -9.74 20.56
CA GLU A 29 17.13 -9.14 21.75
C GLU A 29 15.70 -9.67 22.01
N ILE A 30 15.18 -10.48 21.08
CA ILE A 30 13.88 -11.13 21.17
C ILE A 30 14.01 -12.64 20.88
N PRO A 31 13.01 -13.45 21.26
CA PRO A 31 12.91 -14.83 20.78
C PRO A 31 13.04 -14.92 19.27
N ILE A 32 13.98 -15.74 18.81
CA ILE A 32 14.20 -16.01 17.40
C ILE A 32 12.94 -16.69 16.85
N ILE A 33 12.38 -16.12 15.77
CA ILE A 33 11.21 -16.66 15.09
C ILE A 33 11.69 -17.42 13.85
N LEU A 34 11.37 -18.71 13.77
CA LEU A 34 11.65 -19.53 12.61
C LEU A 34 10.70 -19.14 11.46
N LEU A 35 11.28 -18.72 10.36
CA LEU A 35 10.62 -18.48 9.08
C LEU A 35 10.86 -19.68 8.14
N GLU A 36 10.23 -19.68 6.98
CA GLU A 36 10.45 -20.72 5.96
C GLU A 36 11.90 -20.75 5.46
N ASN A 37 12.33 -21.89 4.91
CA ASN A 37 13.64 -22.07 4.27
C ASN A 37 14.85 -21.76 5.19
N ASP A 38 14.80 -22.25 6.43
CA ASP A 38 15.89 -22.14 7.42
C ASP A 38 16.31 -20.69 7.72
N ARG A 39 15.31 -19.82 7.79
CA ARG A 39 15.49 -18.40 8.08
C ARG A 39 15.01 -18.07 9.46
N LEU A 40 15.73 -17.14 10.08
CA LEU A 40 15.54 -16.78 11.46
C LEU A 40 15.31 -15.27 11.50
N LEU A 41 14.12 -14.86 11.92
CA LEU A 41 13.83 -13.47 12.22
C LEU A 41 14.41 -13.15 13.60
N CYS A 42 15.24 -12.12 13.61
CA CYS A 42 15.96 -11.65 14.78
C CYS A 42 15.74 -10.15 14.96
N LYS A 43 16.01 -9.65 16.17
CA LYS A 43 16.03 -8.22 16.46
C LYS A 43 17.34 -7.83 17.11
N ARG A 44 18.04 -6.82 16.58
CA ARG A 44 19.30 -6.31 17.11
C ARG A 44 19.32 -4.79 16.99
N ASP A 45 19.81 -4.11 18.03
CA ASP A 45 19.85 -2.65 18.12
C ASP A 45 18.48 -2.02 17.86
N GLU A 46 17.43 -2.59 18.45
CA GLU A 46 16.04 -2.20 18.24
C GLU A 46 15.48 -2.40 16.82
N LYS A 47 16.25 -2.99 15.88
CA LYS A 47 15.85 -3.21 14.48
C LYS A 47 15.68 -4.68 14.15
N TYR A 48 14.77 -4.98 13.25
CA TYR A 48 14.52 -6.33 12.74
C TYR A 48 15.35 -6.63 11.50
N GLY A 49 15.81 -7.87 11.40
CA GLY A 49 16.53 -8.44 10.27
C GLY A 49 16.34 -9.96 10.18
N VAL A 50 16.83 -10.58 9.10
CA VAL A 50 16.74 -12.03 8.90
C VAL A 50 18.11 -12.60 8.61
N VAL A 51 18.41 -13.71 9.25
CA VAL A 51 19.63 -14.50 9.08
C VAL A 51 19.27 -15.91 8.60
N ASN A 52 20.19 -16.60 7.94
CA ASN A 52 20.02 -18.02 7.61
C ASN A 52 20.55 -18.91 8.76
N ALA A 53 20.34 -20.23 8.66
CA ALA A 53 20.81 -21.20 9.65
C ALA A 53 22.34 -21.26 9.83
N GLU A 54 23.11 -20.72 8.87
CA GLU A 54 24.56 -20.56 8.98
C GLU A 54 24.96 -19.22 9.61
N GLY A 55 24.01 -18.42 10.09
CA GLY A 55 24.31 -17.12 10.69
C GLY A 55 24.79 -16.06 9.69
N TRP A 56 24.43 -16.16 8.41
CA TRP A 56 24.62 -15.06 7.46
C TRP A 56 23.39 -14.17 7.39
N THR A 57 23.60 -12.85 7.43
CA THR A 57 22.52 -11.87 7.21
C THR A 57 21.97 -12.00 5.79
N VAL A 58 20.68 -12.31 5.69
CA VAL A 58 19.90 -12.34 4.45
C VAL A 58 19.17 -11.01 4.25
N ILE A 59 18.53 -10.51 5.32
CA ILE A 59 17.84 -9.21 5.34
C ILE A 59 18.50 -8.36 6.44
N PRO A 60 18.97 -7.14 6.15
CA PRO A 60 19.70 -6.33 7.10
C PRO A 60 18.82 -5.88 8.28
N PHE A 61 19.44 -5.68 9.44
CA PHE A 61 18.81 -5.18 10.66
C PHE A 61 18.54 -3.67 10.57
N VAL A 62 17.52 -3.28 9.80
CA VAL A 62 17.19 -1.87 9.56
C VAL A 62 15.72 -1.53 9.83
N TYR A 63 14.86 -2.53 9.95
CA TYR A 63 13.42 -2.33 10.00
C TYR A 63 12.90 -2.09 11.42
N ASP A 64 12.01 -1.13 11.56
CA ASP A 64 11.33 -0.82 12.83
C ASP A 64 10.24 -1.86 13.17
N ARG A 65 9.65 -2.47 12.14
CA ARG A 65 8.68 -3.57 12.25
C ARG A 65 8.85 -4.56 11.12
N PHE A 66 8.54 -5.82 11.41
CA PHE A 66 8.64 -6.94 10.48
C PHE A 66 7.53 -7.95 10.78
N ASP A 67 6.55 -8.05 9.89
CA ASP A 67 5.39 -8.94 10.06
C ASP A 67 5.30 -9.94 8.91
N ASN A 68 5.12 -11.23 9.25
CA ASN A 68 4.91 -12.28 8.26
C ASN A 68 3.50 -12.21 7.66
N ARG A 69 3.37 -12.34 6.34
CA ARG A 69 2.08 -12.34 5.63
C ARG A 69 1.55 -13.78 5.48
N GLU A 70 1.33 -14.47 6.60
CA GLU A 70 0.90 -15.88 6.57
C GLU A 70 -0.55 -16.04 6.09
N GLU A 71 -0.71 -16.85 5.03
CA GLU A 71 -1.82 -17.76 4.68
C GLU A 71 -1.86 -18.02 3.15
N PHE A 72 -1.34 -17.10 2.32
CA PHE A 72 -1.40 -17.22 0.85
C PHE A 72 -0.19 -16.67 0.08
N GLU A 73 0.72 -15.96 0.76
CA GLU A 73 1.91 -15.36 0.13
C GLU A 73 3.16 -15.66 0.96
N ASN A 74 3.55 -16.94 1.01
CA ASN A 74 4.82 -17.37 1.59
C ASN A 74 5.97 -16.49 1.09
N ASP A 75 7.01 -16.35 1.91
CA ASP A 75 8.19 -15.56 1.59
C ASP A 75 7.90 -14.07 1.29
N ARG A 76 6.84 -13.50 1.89
CA ARG A 76 6.57 -12.05 1.86
C ARG A 76 6.39 -11.48 3.25
N TYR A 77 6.99 -10.32 3.47
CA TYR A 77 7.01 -9.67 4.77
C TYR A 77 6.57 -8.22 4.65
N SER A 78 5.63 -7.79 5.50
CA SER A 78 5.36 -6.37 5.70
C SER A 78 6.49 -5.79 6.54
N VAL A 79 7.05 -4.67 6.09
CA VAL A 79 8.13 -4.01 6.82
C VAL A 79 7.85 -2.52 6.99
N LEU A 80 8.33 -1.98 8.11
CA LEU A 80 8.33 -0.55 8.40
C LEU A 80 9.79 -0.07 8.47
N LEU A 81 10.12 0.96 7.69
CA LEU A 81 11.43 1.63 7.72
C LEU A 81 11.21 3.14 7.79
N ASP A 82 11.64 3.77 8.88
CA ASP A 82 11.54 5.22 9.08
C ASP A 82 10.10 5.73 8.84
N ASN A 83 9.11 5.09 9.49
CA ASN A 83 7.68 5.36 9.34
C ASN A 83 7.07 5.11 7.94
N ARG A 84 7.79 4.45 7.03
CA ARG A 84 7.29 4.07 5.70
C ARG A 84 7.05 2.57 5.61
N TRP A 85 5.85 2.20 5.21
CA TRP A 85 5.47 0.81 4.98
C TRP A 85 5.84 0.37 3.57
N GLY A 86 6.22 -0.90 3.46
CA GLY A 86 6.39 -1.61 2.20
C GLY A 86 6.26 -3.12 2.39
N VAL A 87 6.56 -3.86 1.33
CA VAL A 87 6.54 -5.32 1.34
C VAL A 87 7.79 -5.81 0.64
N ILE A 88 8.53 -6.68 1.31
CA ILE A 88 9.72 -7.31 0.76
C ILE A 88 9.47 -8.81 0.55
N ASP A 89 10.19 -9.40 -0.38
CA ASP A 89 10.27 -10.85 -0.49
C ASP A 89 11.32 -11.43 0.47
N ALA A 90 11.39 -12.74 0.44
CA ALA A 90 12.39 -13.59 1.03
C ALA A 90 13.84 -13.06 0.98
N SER A 91 14.26 -12.44 -0.12
CA SER A 91 15.63 -11.96 -0.32
C SER A 91 15.85 -10.54 0.20
N GLY A 92 14.80 -9.88 0.70
CA GLY A 92 14.82 -8.45 1.02
C GLY A 92 14.51 -7.54 -0.18
N ARG A 93 14.15 -8.10 -1.34
CA ARG A 93 13.77 -7.30 -2.50
C ARG A 93 12.38 -6.71 -2.29
N GLU A 94 12.25 -5.41 -2.50
CA GLU A 94 10.96 -4.71 -2.46
C GLU A 94 10.02 -5.25 -3.55
N LEU A 95 8.90 -5.83 -3.10
CA LEU A 95 7.72 -6.14 -3.93
C LEU A 95 6.81 -4.92 -4.00
N PHE A 96 6.62 -4.25 -2.86
CA PHE A 96 5.97 -2.96 -2.75
C PHE A 96 6.98 -1.99 -2.18
N ARG A 97 7.15 -0.83 -2.86
CA ARG A 97 8.10 0.20 -2.42
C ARG A 97 7.87 0.60 -0.96
N ILE A 98 8.96 0.83 -0.24
CA ILE A 98 8.89 1.23 1.17
C ILE A 98 8.72 2.75 1.26
N LYS A 99 7.48 3.20 1.01
CA LYS A 99 7.14 4.63 0.94
C LYS A 99 5.72 4.96 1.41
N TYR A 100 4.95 3.99 1.87
CA TYR A 100 3.52 4.19 2.11
C TYR A 100 3.21 4.54 3.56
N SER A 101 2.19 5.37 3.80
CA SER A 101 1.80 5.83 5.14
C SER A 101 1.17 4.73 6.00
N ASN A 102 0.57 3.73 5.35
CA ASN A 102 -0.16 2.65 6.02
C ASN A 102 0.34 1.26 5.58
N PRO A 103 0.18 0.22 6.42
CA PRO A 103 0.49 -1.15 6.02
C PRO A 103 -0.28 -1.55 4.76
N ILE A 104 0.40 -2.18 3.81
CA ILE A 104 -0.27 -2.72 2.61
C ILE A 104 -1.21 -3.86 3.04
N PRO A 105 -2.52 -3.82 2.74
CA PRO A 105 -3.46 -4.85 3.14
C PRO A 105 -3.03 -6.27 2.72
N ILE A 106 -3.23 -7.24 3.62
CA ILE A 106 -3.05 -8.67 3.32
C ILE A 106 -4.34 -9.18 2.68
N LEU A 107 -4.25 -9.70 1.46
CA LEU A 107 -5.42 -10.16 0.71
C LEU A 107 -5.75 -11.60 1.09
N LYS A 108 -6.63 -11.80 2.08
CA LYS A 108 -7.12 -13.14 2.44
C LYS A 108 -8.21 -13.61 1.47
N PHE A 109 -8.08 -14.83 0.96
CA PHE A 109 -9.11 -15.47 0.13
C PHE A 109 -10.13 -16.25 0.98
N PRO A 110 -11.43 -16.28 0.61
CA PRO A 110 -12.04 -15.59 -0.54
C PRO A 110 -12.24 -14.09 -0.26
N LYS A 111 -11.58 -13.24 -1.06
CA LYS A 111 -11.40 -11.77 -0.93
C LYS A 111 -12.40 -11.04 -0.02
N ILE A 112 -12.10 -10.94 1.28
CA ILE A 112 -12.70 -9.93 2.14
C ILE A 112 -11.73 -8.75 2.18
N VAL A 113 -11.83 -7.87 1.18
CA VAL A 113 -11.13 -6.58 1.16
C VAL A 113 -12.22 -5.53 1.11
N SER A 114 -12.92 -5.37 2.22
CA SER A 114 -14.22 -4.70 2.22
C SER A 114 -14.14 -3.20 1.95
N ASN A 115 -13.00 -2.53 2.14
CA ASN A 115 -12.90 -1.07 1.95
C ASN A 115 -11.75 -0.58 1.04
N ASP A 116 -10.59 -1.25 0.99
CA ASP A 116 -9.39 -0.70 0.32
C ASP A 116 -9.32 -0.97 -1.20
N MET A 117 -10.10 -1.96 -1.68
CA MET A 117 -10.22 -2.24 -3.11
C MET A 117 -11.24 -1.28 -3.74
N ILE A 118 -10.77 -0.12 -4.20
CA ILE A 118 -11.63 0.86 -4.87
C ILE A 118 -11.84 0.57 -6.37
N CYS A 119 -10.92 -0.19 -6.98
CA CYS A 119 -10.96 -0.62 -8.38
C CYS A 119 -10.51 -2.09 -8.49
N ARG A 120 -10.92 -2.78 -9.57
CA ARG A 120 -10.64 -4.22 -9.75
C ARG A 120 -9.12 -4.48 -9.74
N GLY A 121 -8.69 -5.34 -8.82
CA GLY A 121 -7.31 -5.84 -8.80
C GLY A 121 -6.28 -4.81 -8.32
N THR A 122 -6.72 -3.72 -7.71
CA THR A 122 -5.87 -2.64 -7.22
C THR A 122 -6.10 -2.35 -5.75
N ILE A 123 -5.06 -1.89 -5.08
CA ILE A 123 -5.05 -1.43 -3.69
C ILE A 123 -4.82 0.08 -3.71
N LEU A 124 -5.66 0.83 -2.99
CA LEU A 124 -5.42 2.26 -2.73
C LEU A 124 -4.23 2.39 -1.77
N VAL A 125 -3.25 3.19 -2.16
CA VAL A 125 -2.06 3.49 -1.36
C VAL A 125 -1.85 4.98 -1.26
N GLU A 126 -1.26 5.40 -0.15
CA GLU A 126 -0.89 6.79 0.11
C GLU A 126 0.59 6.86 0.45
N ASP A 127 1.29 7.78 -0.21
CA ASP A 127 2.69 8.08 0.03
C ASP A 127 2.88 8.78 1.37
N ALA A 128 3.81 8.30 2.20
CA ALA A 128 4.02 8.79 3.56
C ALA A 128 4.57 10.22 3.63
N ASP A 129 5.32 10.64 2.61
CA ASP A 129 6.01 11.94 2.60
C ASP A 129 5.13 13.02 1.97
N THR A 130 4.38 12.66 0.91
CA THR A 130 3.61 13.61 0.11
C THR A 130 2.11 13.58 0.37
N HIS A 131 1.61 12.56 1.09
CA HIS A 131 0.18 12.27 1.27
C HIS A 131 -0.59 12.12 -0.04
N ARG A 132 0.12 11.86 -1.15
CA ARG A 132 -0.50 11.62 -2.46
C ARG A 132 -0.99 10.19 -2.54
N GLN A 133 -2.10 10.00 -3.23
CA GLN A 133 -2.74 8.72 -3.45
C GLN A 133 -2.40 8.15 -4.83
N GLY A 134 -2.36 6.82 -4.90
CA GLY A 134 -2.14 6.03 -6.10
C GLY A 134 -2.83 4.68 -6.01
N LEU A 135 -2.82 3.93 -7.11
CA LEU A 135 -3.29 2.55 -7.13
C LEU A 135 -2.16 1.61 -7.52
N VAL A 136 -1.93 0.59 -6.70
CA VAL A 136 -0.98 -0.48 -7.02
C VAL A 136 -1.71 -1.80 -7.24
N ASN A 137 -1.20 -2.64 -8.12
CA ASN A 137 -1.70 -4.01 -8.24
C ASN A 137 -1.11 -4.91 -7.14
N PHE A 138 -1.51 -6.18 -7.13
CA PHE A 138 -1.06 -7.17 -6.12
C PHE A 138 0.41 -7.59 -6.25
N ASN A 139 1.09 -7.16 -7.30
CA ASN A 139 2.53 -7.31 -7.47
C ASN A 139 3.30 -6.04 -7.08
N GLY A 140 2.61 -5.04 -6.50
CA GLY A 140 3.19 -3.76 -6.07
C GLY A 140 3.53 -2.79 -7.20
N GLN A 141 3.07 -3.06 -8.42
CA GLN A 141 3.25 -2.14 -9.55
C GLN A 141 2.21 -1.03 -9.49
N GLU A 142 2.63 0.23 -9.60
CA GLU A 142 1.73 1.37 -9.74
C GLU A 142 0.96 1.28 -11.07
N VAL A 143 -0.35 1.04 -10.95
CA VAL A 143 -1.32 1.08 -12.06
C VAL A 143 -1.78 2.50 -12.29
N ILE A 144 -1.99 3.25 -11.20
CA ILE A 144 -2.19 4.70 -11.21
C ILE A 144 -1.11 5.31 -10.31
N PRO A 145 -0.33 6.29 -10.82
CA PRO A 145 0.81 6.83 -10.09
C PRO A 145 0.39 7.50 -8.78
N THR A 146 1.23 7.37 -7.75
CA THR A 146 1.01 7.96 -6.42
C THR A 146 1.30 9.46 -6.41
N ILE A 147 0.52 10.24 -7.16
CA ILE A 147 0.70 11.70 -7.34
C ILE A 147 -0.60 12.49 -7.14
N TYR A 148 -1.73 11.82 -6.94
CA TYR A 148 -3.04 12.46 -6.87
C TYR A 148 -3.35 12.94 -5.45
N SER A 149 -4.04 14.07 -5.32
CA SER A 149 -4.55 14.49 -4.00
C SER A 149 -5.60 13.52 -3.48
N LYS A 150 -6.41 12.95 -4.38
CA LYS A 150 -7.51 12.05 -4.01
C LYS A 150 -7.80 11.06 -5.14
N ILE A 151 -8.17 9.84 -4.79
CA ILE A 151 -8.74 8.85 -5.69
C ILE A 151 -10.08 8.36 -5.11
N GLU A 152 -11.13 8.45 -5.92
CA GLU A 152 -12.50 8.12 -5.53
C GLU A 152 -13.08 6.98 -6.39
N ARG A 153 -13.99 6.22 -5.78
CA ARG A 153 -14.75 5.18 -6.49
C ARG A 153 -15.73 5.82 -7.46
N SER A 154 -15.79 5.32 -8.69
CA SER A 154 -16.74 5.79 -9.70
C SER A 154 -18.18 5.29 -9.52
N GLY A 155 -18.43 4.40 -8.55
CA GLY A 155 -19.71 3.69 -8.39
C GLY A 155 -19.78 2.34 -9.12
N ASN A 156 -18.72 1.96 -9.83
CA ASN A 156 -18.51 0.60 -10.32
C ASN A 156 -17.06 0.14 -10.03
N TRP A 157 -16.73 -1.10 -10.39
CA TRP A 157 -15.42 -1.71 -10.11
C TRP A 157 -14.37 -1.49 -11.20
N ASP A 158 -14.73 -0.85 -12.31
CA ASP A 158 -13.90 -0.77 -13.51
C ASP A 158 -13.20 0.58 -13.68
N TYR A 159 -13.64 1.62 -12.95
CA TYR A 159 -13.11 2.97 -13.08
C TYR A 159 -12.93 3.65 -11.73
N VAL A 160 -12.01 4.61 -11.67
CA VAL A 160 -11.81 5.51 -10.53
C VAL A 160 -11.66 6.94 -11.02
N PHE A 161 -12.11 7.87 -10.19
CA PHE A 161 -11.85 9.28 -10.37
C PHE A 161 -10.59 9.66 -9.64
N VAL A 162 -9.75 10.46 -10.28
CA VAL A 162 -8.53 10.98 -9.68
C VAL A 162 -8.62 12.49 -9.67
N ASN A 163 -8.12 13.10 -8.60
CA ASN A 163 -8.03 14.54 -8.46
C ASN A 163 -6.58 14.96 -8.22
N LEU A 164 -6.15 15.99 -8.94
CA LEU A 164 -4.89 16.68 -8.70
C LEU A 164 -5.17 18.09 -8.16
N GLY A 165 -4.74 18.38 -6.93
CA GLY A 165 -4.78 19.73 -6.37
C GLY A 165 -5.96 20.03 -5.45
N ALA A 166 -6.80 19.04 -5.12
CA ALA A 166 -7.70 19.17 -3.98
C ALA A 166 -6.87 19.48 -2.73
N ILE A 167 -7.16 20.63 -2.14
CA ILE A 167 -6.82 20.95 -0.77
C ILE A 167 -7.91 20.27 0.07
N GLU A 168 -7.52 19.53 1.11
CA GLU A 168 -8.48 18.96 2.07
C GLU A 168 -9.30 20.11 2.68
N GLU A 169 -10.49 20.36 2.13
CA GLU A 169 -11.47 21.18 2.80
C GLU A 169 -12.14 20.32 3.89
N PRO A 170 -12.50 20.92 5.04
CA PRO A 170 -13.07 20.20 6.18
C PRO A 170 -14.45 19.58 5.89
N GLU A 171 -15.03 19.79 4.70
CA GLU A 171 -16.32 19.24 4.32
C GLU A 171 -16.16 18.00 3.40
N PRO A 172 -16.63 16.81 3.83
CA PRO A 172 -16.38 15.53 3.14
C PRO A 172 -16.94 15.43 1.71
N ASN A 173 -17.69 16.43 1.24
CA ASN A 173 -18.32 16.49 -0.08
C ASN A 173 -17.89 17.72 -0.91
N CYS A 174 -16.96 18.54 -0.42
CA CYS A 174 -16.49 19.72 -1.15
C CYS A 174 -15.44 19.34 -2.20
N THR A 175 -15.87 19.38 -3.46
CA THR A 175 -15.12 19.06 -4.68
C THR A 175 -14.49 20.31 -5.32
N TRP A 176 -14.32 21.40 -4.56
CA TRP A 176 -14.12 22.75 -5.12
C TRP A 176 -12.70 23.07 -5.58
N ASN A 177 -11.69 22.29 -5.19
CA ASN A 177 -10.29 22.54 -5.56
C ASN A 177 -9.67 21.35 -6.33
N GLY A 178 -8.87 21.68 -7.33
CA GLY A 178 -8.14 20.71 -8.15
C GLY A 178 -8.84 20.31 -9.46
N ILE A 179 -8.13 19.55 -10.27
CA ILE A 179 -8.58 19.04 -11.57
C ILE A 179 -8.79 17.53 -11.50
N TRP A 180 -9.89 17.08 -12.07
CA TRP A 180 -10.38 15.72 -12.09
C TRP A 180 -10.13 15.03 -13.43
N GLY A 181 -9.94 13.73 -13.36
CA GLY A 181 -9.94 12.82 -14.50
C GLY A 181 -10.44 11.43 -14.09
N CYS A 182 -10.42 10.50 -15.04
CA CYS A 182 -10.88 9.13 -14.84
C CYS A 182 -9.90 8.15 -15.46
N TYR A 183 -9.58 7.11 -14.71
CA TYR A 183 -8.79 5.97 -15.16
C TYR A 183 -9.61 4.70 -15.06
N ASN A 184 -9.39 3.77 -15.97
CA ASN A 184 -9.89 2.42 -15.78
C ASN A 184 -8.96 1.60 -14.86
N TRP A 185 -9.43 0.43 -14.42
CA TRP A 185 -8.71 -0.50 -13.55
C TRP A 185 -7.37 -1.01 -14.13
N GLN A 186 -7.13 -0.82 -15.42
CA GLN A 186 -5.87 -1.19 -16.09
C GLN A 186 -4.86 -0.03 -16.12
N GLY A 187 -5.20 1.13 -15.54
CA GLY A 187 -4.36 2.32 -15.54
C GLY A 187 -4.41 3.13 -16.84
N LYS A 188 -5.38 2.84 -17.73
CA LYS A 188 -5.60 3.66 -18.92
C LYS A 188 -6.41 4.89 -18.54
N GLU A 189 -5.90 6.07 -18.88
CA GLU A 189 -6.65 7.32 -18.81
C GLU A 189 -7.85 7.25 -19.78
N VAL A 190 -9.05 7.44 -19.22
CA VAL A 190 -10.33 7.46 -19.95
C VAL A 190 -10.82 8.89 -20.12
N ILE A 191 -10.68 9.70 -19.06
CA ILE A 191 -10.94 11.14 -19.08
C ILE A 191 -9.68 11.83 -18.59
N PRO A 192 -9.10 12.75 -19.37
CA PRO A 192 -7.91 13.47 -18.97
C PRO A 192 -8.08 14.25 -17.67
N VAL A 193 -7.02 14.27 -16.86
CA VAL A 193 -6.99 15.02 -15.60
C VAL A 193 -6.87 16.52 -15.88
N LYS A 194 -8.00 17.18 -16.15
CA LYS A 194 -8.04 18.61 -16.52
C LYS A 194 -9.37 19.31 -16.27
N TYR A 195 -10.38 18.60 -15.75
CA TYR A 195 -11.74 19.13 -15.60
C TYR A 195 -12.02 19.53 -14.16
N HIS A 196 -12.83 20.54 -13.93
CA HIS A 196 -13.16 20.97 -12.55
C HIS A 196 -14.26 20.11 -11.90
N ALA A 197 -15.02 19.35 -12.69
CA ALA A 197 -16.03 18.43 -12.20
C ALA A 197 -16.04 17.12 -13.02
N ILE A 198 -16.36 16.01 -12.34
CA ILE A 198 -16.62 14.70 -12.96
C ILE A 198 -17.74 13.96 -12.23
N HIS A 199 -18.66 13.33 -12.98
CA HIS A 199 -19.78 12.57 -12.45
C HIS A 199 -19.98 11.26 -13.23
N TYR A 200 -20.45 10.21 -12.56
CA TYR A 200 -20.95 8.98 -13.18
C TYR A 200 -22.47 8.91 -13.03
N ILE A 201 -23.19 8.97 -14.15
CA ILE A 201 -24.65 9.00 -14.15
C ILE A 201 -25.17 8.05 -15.23
N ASN A 202 -26.00 7.09 -14.83
CA ASN A 202 -26.69 6.15 -15.73
C ASN A 202 -25.76 5.45 -16.75
N GLY A 203 -24.56 5.08 -16.32
CA GLY A 203 -23.58 4.39 -17.16
C GLY A 203 -22.65 5.31 -17.95
N TYR A 204 -22.83 6.62 -17.87
CA TYR A 204 -22.02 7.62 -18.59
C TYR A 204 -21.16 8.43 -17.63
N PHE A 205 -19.96 8.78 -18.09
CA PHE A 205 -19.11 9.76 -17.43
C PHE A 205 -19.33 11.14 -18.05
N ILE A 206 -19.50 12.13 -17.18
CA ILE A 206 -19.69 13.52 -17.56
C ILE A 206 -18.59 14.32 -16.86
N ALA A 207 -17.78 15.05 -17.62
CA ALA A 207 -16.71 15.89 -17.09
C ALA A 207 -16.73 17.26 -17.76
N GLY A 208 -16.49 18.32 -16.99
CA GLY A 208 -16.61 19.69 -17.46
C GLY A 208 -15.91 20.68 -16.53
N ASP A 209 -15.77 21.92 -17.00
CA ASP A 209 -15.15 23.02 -16.26
C ASP A 209 -16.15 23.86 -15.46
N ASP A 210 -17.45 23.56 -15.56
CA ASP A 210 -18.54 24.31 -14.92
C ASP A 210 -19.51 23.36 -14.16
N GLU A 211 -20.12 23.88 -13.10
CA GLU A 211 -21.07 23.16 -12.25
C GLU A 211 -22.31 22.65 -13.02
N TYR A 212 -22.65 21.37 -12.85
CA TYR A 212 -23.97 20.84 -13.21
C TYR A 212 -24.96 21.09 -12.06
N LYS A 213 -26.05 21.83 -12.33
CA LYS A 213 -27.17 21.95 -11.38
C LYS A 213 -28.14 20.80 -11.56
N HIS A 214 -28.39 20.05 -10.49
CA HIS A 214 -29.43 19.02 -10.45
C HIS A 214 -30.83 19.66 -10.46
N LEU A 215 -31.66 19.31 -11.46
CA LEU A 215 -33.03 19.79 -11.65
C LEU A 215 -33.99 18.60 -11.78
N GLY A 216 -34.23 17.87 -10.68
CA GLY A 216 -35.13 16.70 -10.71
C GLY A 216 -34.48 15.49 -11.38
N ASN A 217 -34.99 15.04 -12.52
CA ASN A 217 -34.37 13.96 -13.32
C ASN A 217 -33.32 14.46 -14.33
N ASP A 218 -33.11 15.78 -14.38
CA ASP A 218 -32.27 16.43 -15.38
C ASP A 218 -31.08 17.15 -14.74
N TRP A 219 -29.99 17.29 -15.49
CA TRP A 219 -28.84 18.10 -15.10
C TRP A 219 -28.71 19.29 -16.04
N LYS A 220 -28.54 20.48 -15.48
CA LYS A 220 -28.36 21.71 -16.26
C LYS A 220 -26.93 22.21 -16.12
N ASP A 221 -26.22 22.14 -17.23
CA ASP A 221 -24.96 22.83 -17.45
C ASP A 221 -25.25 24.28 -17.83
N LYS A 222 -24.45 25.23 -17.31
CA LYS A 222 -24.65 26.66 -17.54
C LYS A 222 -24.39 27.08 -19.01
N TYR A 223 -23.62 26.30 -19.78
CA TYR A 223 -23.24 26.57 -21.16
C TYR A 223 -23.75 25.54 -22.18
N TYR A 224 -23.88 24.26 -21.81
CA TYR A 224 -24.26 23.18 -22.73
C TYR A 224 -25.74 22.76 -22.67
N GLY A 225 -26.53 23.36 -21.76
CA GLY A 225 -27.98 23.15 -21.70
C GLY A 225 -28.42 21.99 -20.80
N ILE A 226 -29.67 21.54 -20.96
CA ILE A 226 -30.30 20.51 -20.12
C ILE A 226 -29.98 19.13 -20.70
N MET A 227 -29.23 18.31 -19.96
CA MET A 227 -29.11 16.89 -20.25
C MET A 227 -30.27 16.14 -19.63
N ARG A 228 -31.11 15.56 -20.49
CA ARG A 228 -32.19 14.66 -20.10
C ARG A 228 -31.68 13.24 -20.12
N ILE A 229 -31.75 12.56 -19.00
CA ILE A 229 -31.51 11.12 -19.00
C ILE A 229 -32.86 10.45 -19.25
N SER A 230 -33.04 9.89 -20.44
CA SER A 230 -34.25 9.13 -20.76
C SER A 230 -34.27 7.84 -19.95
N SER A 231 -35.39 7.62 -19.26
CA SER A 231 -35.76 6.38 -18.57
C SER A 231 -35.82 5.17 -19.48
#